data_AF-A0A4Z2B6Y0-F1
#
_entry.id   AF-A0A4Z2B6Y0-F1
#
_cell.length_a   1.000
_cell.length_b   1.000
_cell.length_c   1.000
_cell.angle_alpha   90.00
_cell.angle_beta   90.00
_cell.angle_gamma   90.00
#
_symmetry.space_group_name_H-M   'P 1'
#
loop_
_entity.id
_entity.type
_entity.pdbx_description
1 polymer ?
#
loop_
_entity_poly.entity_id
_entity_poly.type
_entity_poly.pdbx_seq_one_letter_code
_entity_poly.pdbx_strand_id
1 'polypeptide(L)'
;MRALGAAGVGVLWALLVALVPGSASELPTVIQEPIKSESALLKPKVMIAIVARNAAHSLPHYLGCIEKLEYPKERIAIWAATDHNVDNTTAMLREWLKRAQHVYHYVEWRPMDEPRFYTDEWGPKHWPPSRFNHVLKLRQAALKAARERWA
;
A
#
# COMPACT_ATOMS: atom_id res chain seq x y z
N MET A 1 63.57 48.21 -66.60
CA MET A 1 63.19 46.99 -67.34
C MET A 1 62.69 45.96 -66.33
N ARG A 2 61.62 45.24 -66.70
CA ARG A 2 60.84 44.29 -65.89
C ARG A 2 61.63 43.02 -65.49
N ALA A 3 61.32 42.45 -64.32
CA ALA A 3 60.86 41.05 -64.12
C ALA A 3 60.78 40.73 -62.60
N LEU A 4 59.59 40.53 -62.03
CA LEU A 4 59.01 39.23 -61.59
C LEU A 4 59.94 38.46 -60.62
N GLY A 5 59.61 38.17 -59.36
CA GLY A 5 58.30 37.86 -58.76
C GLY A 5 58.35 36.43 -58.23
N ALA A 6 58.77 36.25 -56.97
CA ALA A 6 58.78 34.96 -56.27
C ALA A 6 57.97 35.07 -54.96
N ALA A 7 56.68 35.39 -55.09
CA ALA A 7 55.70 35.30 -54.02
C ALA A 7 54.92 33.99 -54.23
N GLY A 8 55.41 32.87 -53.68
CA GLY A 8 54.89 31.56 -54.10
C GLY A 8 54.69 30.48 -53.04
N VAL A 9 55.39 30.47 -51.90
CA VAL A 9 55.39 29.25 -51.05
C VAL A 9 55.14 29.52 -49.56
N GLY A 10 55.49 30.70 -49.03
CA GLY A 10 55.31 31.01 -47.60
C GLY A 10 53.86 31.32 -47.18
N VAL A 11 53.07 31.92 -48.08
CA VAL A 11 51.70 32.37 -47.77
C VAL A 11 50.71 31.20 -47.77
N LEU A 12 50.96 30.18 -48.59
CA LEU A 12 50.11 28.98 -48.67
C LEU A 12 50.20 28.10 -47.42
N TRP A 13 51.35 28.03 -46.75
CA TRP A 13 51.49 27.30 -45.48
C TRP A 13 50.85 28.03 -44.30
N ALA A 14 50.87 29.37 -44.30
CA ALA A 14 50.22 30.17 -43.25
C ALA A 14 48.68 30.10 -43.35
N LEU A 15 48.13 30.02 -44.56
CA LEU A 15 46.68 29.85 -44.78
C LEU A 15 46.18 28.44 -44.45
N LEU A 16 47.02 27.40 -44.58
CA LEU A 16 46.66 26.02 -44.28
C LEU A 16 46.63 25.73 -42.77
N VAL A 17 47.37 26.49 -41.96
CA VAL A 17 47.31 26.40 -40.48
C VAL A 17 46.14 27.21 -39.91
N ALA A 18 45.67 28.25 -40.63
CA ALA A 18 44.53 29.06 -40.21
C ALA A 18 43.15 28.41 -40.49
N LEU A 19 43.11 27.30 -41.25
CA LEU A 19 41.88 26.60 -41.64
C LEU A 19 41.77 25.20 -41.01
N VAL A 20 42.39 24.98 -39.86
CA VAL A 20 42.01 23.87 -38.98
C VAL A 20 41.13 24.47 -37.90
N PRO A 21 39.79 24.41 -38.03
CA PRO A 21 38.94 24.66 -36.87
C PRO A 21 39.37 23.63 -35.81
N GLY A 22 39.94 24.13 -34.73
CA GLY A 22 40.22 23.30 -33.57
C GLY A 22 38.92 22.59 -33.21
N SER A 23 38.90 21.27 -33.36
CA SER A 23 37.91 20.44 -32.70
C SER A 23 38.13 20.64 -31.21
N ALA A 24 37.47 21.65 -30.66
CA ALA A 24 37.07 21.62 -29.27
C ALA A 24 36.21 20.36 -29.17
N SER A 25 36.80 19.27 -28.69
CA SER A 25 36.04 18.15 -28.19
C SER A 25 35.12 18.73 -27.13
N GLU A 26 33.85 18.94 -27.48
CA GLU A 26 32.80 19.17 -26.50
C GLU A 26 32.88 17.97 -25.56
N LEU A 27 33.46 18.19 -24.38
CA LEU A 27 33.35 17.23 -23.30
C LEU A 27 31.86 16.92 -23.19
N PRO A 28 31.43 15.65 -23.24
CA PRO A 28 30.04 15.34 -23.03
C PRO A 28 29.70 15.93 -21.67
N THR A 29 28.91 17.00 -21.66
CA THR A 29 28.35 17.56 -20.45
C THR A 29 27.57 16.42 -19.84
N VAL A 30 28.13 15.81 -18.79
CA VAL A 30 27.47 14.80 -18.01
C VAL A 30 26.21 15.48 -17.51
N ILE A 31 25.07 15.18 -18.15
CA ILE A 31 23.77 15.54 -17.64
C ILE A 31 23.64 14.71 -16.37
N GLN A 32 24.08 15.27 -15.24
CA GLN A 32 23.73 14.73 -13.94
C GLN A 32 22.23 14.93 -13.84
N GLU A 33 21.46 13.87 -14.08
CA GLU A 33 20.06 13.86 -13.67
C GLU A 33 20.04 14.27 -12.20
N PRO A 34 19.31 15.35 -11.84
CA PRO A 34 19.25 15.78 -10.46
C PRO A 34 18.76 14.59 -9.64
N ILE A 35 19.58 14.17 -8.67
CA ILE A 35 19.28 13.05 -7.79
C ILE A 35 17.94 13.35 -7.13
N LYS A 36 16.88 12.69 -7.61
CA LYS A 36 15.54 12.86 -7.08
C LYS A 36 15.58 12.21 -5.70
N SER A 37 15.48 13.04 -4.66
CA SER A 37 15.35 12.54 -3.29
C SER A 37 14.19 11.54 -3.27
N GLU A 38 14.47 10.30 -2.89
CA GLU A 38 13.41 9.32 -2.68
C GLU A 38 12.46 9.86 -1.61
N SER A 39 11.16 9.71 -1.82
CA SER A 39 10.17 10.05 -0.80
C SER A 39 10.39 9.19 0.43
N ALA A 40 10.18 9.75 1.62
CA ALA A 40 10.27 8.99 2.87
C ALA A 40 9.44 7.71 2.80
N LEU A 41 10.04 6.57 3.19
CA LEU A 41 9.36 5.27 3.18
C LEU A 41 8.16 5.30 4.13
N LEU A 42 6.96 5.37 3.54
CA LEU A 42 5.74 5.37 4.31
C LEU A 42 5.41 3.93 4.77
N LYS A 43 5.09 3.73 6.07
CA LYS A 43 4.75 2.41 6.66
C LYS A 43 3.63 1.68 5.90
N PRO A 44 3.71 0.40 5.51
CA PRO A 44 2.75 -0.26 4.59
C PRO A 44 1.25 -0.12 4.94
N LYS A 45 0.34 -0.27 3.97
CA LYS A 45 -1.10 -0.34 4.29
C LYS A 45 -1.38 -1.71 4.91
N VAL A 46 -2.03 -1.78 6.07
CA VAL A 46 -2.33 -3.06 6.74
C VAL A 46 -3.82 -3.24 6.86
N MET A 47 -4.31 -4.47 6.73
CA MET A 47 -5.71 -4.81 7.00
C MET A 47 -5.81 -5.69 8.24
N ILE A 48 -6.65 -5.28 9.19
CA ILE A 48 -6.98 -6.07 10.38
C ILE A 48 -8.33 -6.74 10.13
N ALA A 49 -8.32 -8.06 10.05
CA ALA A 49 -9.52 -8.88 9.92
C ALA A 49 -10.04 -9.32 11.30
N ILE A 50 -11.26 -8.90 11.63
CA ILE A 50 -11.95 -9.20 12.89
C ILE A 50 -13.10 -10.16 12.58
N VAL A 51 -13.03 -11.39 13.09
CA VAL A 51 -14.14 -12.35 13.04
C VAL A 51 -14.61 -12.60 14.46
N ALA A 52 -15.82 -12.17 14.79
CA ALA A 52 -16.33 -12.17 16.16
C ALA A 52 -17.53 -13.11 16.34
N ARG A 53 -17.43 -13.99 17.33
CA ARG A 53 -18.51 -14.88 17.79
C ARG A 53 -18.57 -14.90 19.32
N ASN A 54 -19.71 -14.54 19.91
CA ASN A 54 -20.02 -14.53 21.34
C ASN A 54 -18.89 -13.92 22.21
N ALA A 55 -18.42 -12.74 21.79
CA ALA A 55 -17.26 -12.06 22.36
C ALA A 55 -17.62 -10.77 23.09
N ALA A 56 -18.89 -10.50 23.41
CA ALA A 56 -19.33 -9.20 23.94
C ALA A 56 -18.57 -8.78 25.22
N HIS A 57 -18.21 -9.75 26.06
CA HIS A 57 -17.47 -9.54 27.31
C HIS A 57 -16.03 -9.07 27.12
N SER A 58 -15.36 -9.48 26.03
CA SER A 58 -13.94 -9.18 25.76
C SER A 58 -13.74 -8.18 24.63
N LEU A 59 -14.78 -7.95 23.82
CA LEU A 59 -14.74 -7.09 22.66
C LEU A 59 -14.31 -5.65 22.97
N PRO A 60 -14.78 -4.98 24.05
CA PRO A 60 -14.32 -3.62 24.37
C PRO A 60 -12.82 -3.53 24.61
N HIS A 61 -12.25 -4.53 25.29
CA HIS A 61 -10.81 -4.59 25.55
C HIS A 61 -10.02 -4.80 24.26
N TYR A 62 -10.47 -5.72 23.41
CA TYR A 62 -9.85 -5.99 22.11
C TYR A 62 -9.87 -4.75 21.19
N LEU A 63 -11.01 -4.07 21.08
CA LEU A 63 -11.15 -2.87 20.25
C LEU A 63 -10.33 -1.70 20.81
N GLY A 64 -10.28 -1.55 22.14
CA GLY A 64 -9.42 -0.56 22.80
C GLY A 64 -7.93 -0.78 22.49
N CYS A 65 -7.48 -2.02 22.33
CA CYS A 65 -6.11 -2.30 21.89
C CYS A 65 -5.86 -1.80 20.45
N ILE A 66 -6.80 -1.98 19.53
CA ILE A 66 -6.68 -1.50 18.14
C ILE A 66 -6.65 0.03 18.08
N GLU A 67 -7.47 0.69 18.88
CA GLU A 67 -7.48 2.15 18.99
C GLU A 67 -6.14 2.69 19.49
N LYS A 68 -5.48 1.99 20.41
CA LYS A 68 -4.18 2.37 20.99
C LYS A 68 -2.95 2.02 20.15
N LEU A 69 -3.10 1.33 19.02
CA LEU A 69 -1.95 0.98 18.15
C LEU A 69 -1.20 2.24 17.67
N GLU A 70 0.12 2.29 17.88
CA GLU A 70 1.03 3.33 17.38
C GLU A 70 1.36 3.13 15.88
N TYR A 71 0.30 3.08 15.08
CA TYR A 71 0.37 2.95 13.63
C TYR A 71 -0.56 3.99 12.99
N PRO A 72 -0.14 4.61 11.87
CA PRO A 72 -0.98 5.58 11.16
C PRO A 72 -2.36 4.99 10.85
N LYS A 73 -3.43 5.61 11.38
CA LYS A 73 -4.81 5.08 11.29
C LYS A 73 -5.32 5.13 9.85
N GLU A 74 -4.89 6.15 9.10
CA GLU A 74 -5.04 6.32 7.66
C GLU A 74 -4.32 5.25 6.82
N ARG A 75 -3.57 4.35 7.45
CA ARG A 75 -2.94 3.20 6.78
C ARG A 75 -3.43 1.86 7.31
N ILE A 76 -4.41 1.86 8.20
CA ILE A 76 -5.10 0.66 8.66
C ILE A 76 -6.46 0.57 7.97
N ALA A 77 -6.74 -0.59 7.40
CA ALA A 77 -8.05 -1.02 6.97
C ALA A 77 -8.62 -2.01 7.98
N ILE A 78 -9.93 -1.93 8.24
CA ILE A 78 -10.65 -2.86 9.10
C ILE A 78 -11.58 -3.69 8.23
N TRP A 79 -11.51 -5.00 8.38
CA TRP A 79 -12.48 -5.93 7.80
C TRP A 79 -13.14 -6.68 8.94
N ALA A 80 -14.45 -6.56 9.12
CA ALA A 80 -15.14 -7.12 10.27
C ALA A 80 -16.31 -8.00 9.83
N ALA A 81 -16.38 -9.19 10.42
CA ALA A 81 -17.47 -10.14 10.25
C ALA A 81 -17.94 -10.68 11.59
N THR A 82 -19.22 -11.00 11.66
CA THR A 82 -19.83 -11.72 12.80
C THR A 82 -20.26 -13.10 12.38
N ASP A 83 -20.27 -14.03 13.33
CA ASP A 83 -20.60 -15.43 13.09
C ASP A 83 -21.55 -15.93 14.19
N HIS A 84 -22.85 -16.03 13.91
CA HIS A 84 -23.86 -16.71 14.74
C HIS A 84 -23.75 -16.32 16.23
N ASN A 85 -24.03 -15.04 16.50
CA ASN A 85 -24.01 -14.47 17.85
C ASN A 85 -25.36 -14.66 18.55
N VAL A 86 -25.29 -15.11 19.80
CA VAL A 86 -26.43 -15.10 20.73
C VAL A 86 -26.38 -13.88 21.65
N ASP A 87 -25.16 -13.38 21.92
CA ASP A 87 -24.93 -12.21 22.76
C ASP A 87 -24.95 -10.89 21.96
N ASN A 88 -24.61 -9.78 22.63
CA ASN A 88 -24.64 -8.44 22.04
C ASN A 88 -23.44 -8.10 21.13
N THR A 89 -22.62 -9.10 20.73
CA THR A 89 -21.38 -8.87 19.96
C THR A 89 -21.64 -8.09 18.68
N THR A 90 -22.68 -8.44 17.92
CA THR A 90 -22.97 -7.76 16.64
C THR A 90 -23.27 -6.28 16.84
N ALA A 91 -24.13 -5.93 17.81
CA ALA A 91 -24.51 -4.54 18.01
C ALA A 91 -23.33 -3.69 18.49
N MET A 92 -22.54 -4.20 19.44
CA MET A 92 -21.35 -3.53 19.96
C MET A 92 -20.30 -3.31 18.88
N LEU A 93 -20.02 -4.33 18.06
CA LEU A 93 -19.06 -4.22 16.96
C LEU A 93 -19.55 -3.23 15.90
N ARG A 94 -20.85 -3.27 15.54
CA ARG A 94 -21.46 -2.34 14.59
C ARG A 94 -21.36 -0.89 15.07
N GLU A 95 -21.62 -0.63 16.35
CA GLU A 95 -21.50 0.72 16.92
C GLU A 95 -20.06 1.24 16.86
N TRP A 96 -19.08 0.40 17.21
CA TRP A 96 -17.68 0.75 17.08
C TRP A 96 -17.27 1.01 15.62
N LEU A 97 -17.73 0.18 14.68
CA LEU A 97 -17.41 0.33 13.25
C LEU A 97 -17.92 1.66 12.67
N LYS A 98 -19.05 2.19 13.15
CA LYS A 98 -19.54 3.52 12.75
C LYS A 98 -18.53 4.62 13.08
N ARG A 99 -17.88 4.55 14.25
CA ARG A 99 -16.79 5.47 14.63
C ARG A 99 -15.53 5.19 13.81
N ALA A 100 -15.22 3.91 13.61
CA ALA A 100 -14.04 3.45 12.87
C ALA A 100 -14.03 3.96 11.41
N GLN A 101 -15.20 4.08 10.76
CA GLN A 101 -15.32 4.58 9.38
C GLN A 101 -14.70 5.98 9.16
N HIS A 102 -14.68 6.82 10.18
CA HIS A 102 -14.12 8.17 10.09
C HIS A 102 -12.62 8.24 10.45
N VAL A 103 -12.08 7.19 11.07
CA VAL A 103 -10.71 7.16 11.62
C VAL A 103 -9.77 6.33 10.76
N TYR A 104 -10.27 5.20 10.24
CA TYR A 104 -9.49 4.25 9.47
C TYR A 104 -9.72 4.45 7.96
N HIS A 105 -8.72 4.09 7.15
CA HIS A 105 -8.75 4.30 5.71
C HIS A 105 -9.86 3.53 4.99
N TYR A 106 -10.19 2.34 5.46
CA TYR A 106 -11.23 1.51 4.87
C TYR A 106 -11.88 0.65 5.94
N VAL A 107 -13.19 0.50 5.88
CA VAL A 107 -13.94 -0.36 6.79
C VAL A 107 -14.93 -1.19 5.99
N GLU A 108 -14.86 -2.50 6.12
CA GLU A 108 -15.83 -3.44 5.57
C GLU A 108 -16.57 -4.17 6.67
N TRP A 109 -17.89 -4.28 6.52
CA TRP A 109 -18.78 -4.91 7.49
C TRP A 109 -19.58 -6.04 6.86
N ARG A 110 -19.51 -7.23 7.46
CA ARG A 110 -20.23 -8.44 7.04
C ARG A 110 -21.01 -9.01 8.23
N PRO A 111 -22.24 -8.52 8.48
CA PRO A 111 -23.08 -9.04 9.56
C PRO A 111 -23.61 -10.44 9.23
N MET A 112 -23.69 -11.30 10.24
CA MET A 112 -24.45 -12.54 10.20
C MET A 112 -25.25 -12.66 11.49
N ASP A 113 -26.46 -12.10 11.49
CA ASP A 113 -27.35 -12.10 12.66
C ASP A 113 -28.20 -13.37 12.76
N GLU A 114 -28.53 -13.97 11.61
CA GLU A 114 -29.30 -15.21 11.55
C GLU A 114 -28.66 -16.22 10.57
N PRO A 115 -28.64 -17.52 10.94
CA PRO A 115 -29.14 -18.09 12.19
C PRO A 115 -28.22 -17.77 13.40
N ARG A 116 -28.75 -17.92 14.62
CA ARG A 116 -27.98 -17.63 15.86
C ARG A 116 -27.04 -18.77 16.29
N PHE A 117 -27.24 -19.96 15.72
CA PHE A 117 -26.50 -21.18 16.03
C PHE A 117 -26.40 -22.05 14.78
N TYR A 118 -25.40 -22.93 14.76
CA TYR A 118 -25.28 -23.97 13.74
C TYR A 118 -26.19 -25.16 14.09
N THR A 119 -26.84 -25.77 13.11
CA THR A 119 -27.79 -26.88 13.35
C THR A 119 -27.14 -28.13 13.92
N ASP A 120 -25.85 -28.32 13.67
CA ASP A 120 -25.01 -29.43 14.14
C ASP A 120 -24.18 -29.07 15.38
N GLU A 121 -24.40 -27.91 16.01
CA GLU A 121 -23.70 -27.53 17.23
C GLU A 121 -24.41 -27.98 18.50
N TRP A 122 -23.64 -28.56 19.44
CA TRP A 122 -24.16 -29.02 20.73
C TRP A 122 -24.00 -27.97 21.83
N GLY A 123 -23.25 -26.89 21.54
CA GLY A 123 -23.02 -25.78 22.45
C GLY A 123 -21.97 -24.80 21.93
N PRO A 124 -21.74 -23.67 22.64
CA PRO A 124 -20.92 -22.56 22.13
C PRO A 124 -19.46 -22.90 21.83
N LYS A 125 -18.90 -23.86 22.57
CA LYS A 125 -17.51 -24.33 22.40
C LYS A 125 -17.37 -25.46 21.38
N HIS A 126 -18.48 -26.00 20.87
CA HIS A 126 -18.44 -27.02 19.84
C HIS A 126 -17.98 -26.41 18.51
N TRP A 127 -17.14 -27.14 17.79
CA TRP A 127 -16.63 -26.75 16.47
C TRP A 127 -17.07 -27.77 15.42
N PRO A 128 -18.34 -27.70 14.98
CA PRO A 128 -18.80 -28.55 13.90
C PRO A 128 -18.12 -28.20 12.55
N PRO A 129 -18.11 -29.14 11.58
CA PRO A 129 -17.57 -28.88 10.24
C PRO A 129 -18.22 -27.69 9.55
N SER A 130 -19.52 -27.44 9.78
CA SER A 130 -20.26 -26.28 9.27
C SER A 130 -19.62 -24.96 9.70
N ARG A 131 -19.34 -24.80 10.99
CA ARG A 131 -18.65 -23.64 11.59
C ARG A 131 -17.24 -23.48 11.04
N PHE A 132 -16.47 -24.57 10.99
CA PHE A 132 -15.11 -24.53 10.42
C PHE A 132 -15.11 -24.00 8.98
N ASN A 133 -15.99 -24.54 8.13
CA ASN A 133 -16.11 -24.13 6.74
C ASN A 133 -16.54 -22.67 6.61
N HIS A 134 -17.46 -22.21 7.46
CA HIS A 134 -17.90 -20.81 7.44
C HIS A 134 -16.76 -19.85 7.80
N VAL A 135 -16.07 -20.09 8.93
CA VAL A 135 -14.93 -19.25 9.36
C VAL A 135 -13.80 -19.28 8.32
N LEU A 136 -13.54 -20.42 7.68
CA LEU A 136 -12.57 -20.53 6.59
C LEU A 136 -12.94 -19.63 5.41
N LYS A 137 -14.21 -19.63 4.99
CA LYS A 137 -14.72 -18.75 3.93
C LYS A 137 -14.58 -17.28 4.30
N LEU A 138 -14.87 -16.90 5.55
CA LEU A 138 -14.69 -15.53 6.04
C LEU A 138 -13.23 -15.09 5.99
N ARG A 139 -12.30 -15.93 6.48
CA ARG A 139 -10.86 -15.64 6.42
C ARG A 139 -10.34 -15.50 4.99
N GLN A 140 -10.80 -16.37 4.09
CA GLN A 140 -10.45 -16.29 2.68
C GLN A 140 -10.99 -15.02 2.02
N ALA A 141 -12.21 -14.61 2.37
CA ALA A 141 -12.81 -13.36 1.89
C ALA A 141 -12.03 -12.14 2.39
N ALA A 142 -11.64 -12.12 3.68
CA ALA A 142 -10.81 -11.06 4.25
C ALA A 142 -9.44 -10.96 3.55
N LEU A 143 -8.79 -12.10 3.28
CA LEU A 143 -7.51 -12.14 2.56
C LEU A 143 -7.65 -11.61 1.13
N LYS A 144 -8.74 -11.97 0.43
CA LYS A 144 -9.02 -11.46 -0.91
C LYS A 144 -9.23 -9.94 -0.89
N ALA A 145 -10.06 -9.45 0.03
CA ALA A 145 -10.30 -8.02 0.22
C ALA A 145 -9.02 -7.25 0.53
N ALA A 146 -8.14 -7.81 1.36
CA ALA A 146 -6.84 -7.20 1.68
C ALA A 146 -5.96 -7.03 0.43
N ARG A 147 -5.91 -8.05 -0.45
CA ARG A 147 -5.14 -7.99 -1.70
C ARG A 147 -5.70 -6.99 -2.70
N GLU A 148 -7.01 -6.90 -2.81
CA GLU A 148 -7.69 -5.97 -3.73
C GLU A 148 -7.58 -4.51 -3.27
N ARG A 149 -7.57 -4.27 -1.95
CA ARG A 149 -7.53 -2.92 -1.35
C ARG A 149 -6.13 -2.44 -1.00
N TRP A 150 -5.12 -3.28 -1.21
CA TRP A 150 -3.70 -2.93 -1.02
C TRP A 150 -3.19 -2.00 -2.14
N ALA A 151 -3.68 -2.18 -3.37
CA ALA A 151 -3.33 -1.37 -4.53
C ALA A 151 -3.79 0.09 -4.40
#